data_AF-A0A2S1SF64-F1
#
_entry.id   AF-A0A2S1SF64-F1
#
_cell.length_a   1.000
_cell.length_b   1.000
_cell.length_c   1.000
_cell.angle_alpha   90.00
_cell.angle_beta   90.00
_cell.angle_gamma   90.00
#
_symmetry.space_group_name_H-M   'P 1'
#
loop_
_entity.id
_entity.type
_entity.pdbx_description
1 polymer ?
#
loop_
_entity_poly.entity_id
_entity_poly.type
_entity_poly.pdbx_seq_one_letter_code
_entity_poly.pdbx_strand_id
1 'polypeptide(L)' 'MSYIQEILAFSTLALALAFLVRKFFFKKKKSAKNCGSDSCGC' A
#
# COMPACT_ATOMS: atom_id res chain seq x y z
N MET A 1 -2.87 23.07 -25.34
CA MET A 1 -3.55 22.08 -24.46
C MET A 1 -2.45 21.35 -23.72
N SER A 2 -2.33 21.43 -22.39
CA SER A 2 -1.08 21.07 -21.67
C SER A 2 -1.05 19.59 -21.27
N TYR A 3 -0.91 18.69 -22.24
CA TYR A 3 -0.98 17.22 -22.12
C TYR A 3 0.01 16.59 -21.11
N ILE A 4 1.17 17.21 -20.87
CA ILE A 4 2.24 16.64 -20.03
C ILE A 4 1.94 16.74 -18.54
N GLN A 5 1.28 17.82 -18.09
CA GLN A 5 0.90 18.01 -16.68
C GLN A 5 -0.17 17.03 -16.24
N GLU A 6 -1.09 16.69 -17.14
CA GLU A 6 -2.18 15.75 -16.88
C GLU A 6 -1.64 14.34 -16.62
N ILE A 7 -0.68 13.89 -17.43
CA ILE A 7 0.00 12.59 -17.25
C ILE A 7 0.76 12.56 -15.92
N LEU A 8 1.43 13.66 -15.55
CA LEU A 8 2.13 13.75 -14.26
C LEU A 8 1.16 13.72 -13.08
N ALA A 9 0.03 14.44 -13.17
CA ALA A 9 -1.00 14.45 -12.13
C ALA A 9 -1.62 13.05 -11.95
N PHE A 10 -2.03 12.39 -13.03
CA PHE A 10 -2.60 11.04 -12.97
C PHE A 10 -1.59 9.99 -12.50
N SER A 11 -0.33 10.05 -12.95
CA SER A 11 0.69 9.10 -12.51
C SER A 11 1.02 9.24 -11.02
N THR A 12 1.11 10.47 -10.51
CA THR A 12 1.37 10.73 -9.09
C THR A 12 0.20 10.26 -8.22
N LEU A 13 -1.03 10.52 -8.66
CA LEU A 13 -2.24 10.07 -7.98
C LEU A 13 -2.36 8.54 -8.00
N ALA A 14 -2.07 7.91 -9.14
CA ALA A 14 -2.04 6.45 -9.26
C ALA A 14 -0.97 5.82 -8.36
N LEU A 15 0.25 6.40 -8.29
CA LEU A 15 1.30 5.93 -7.39
C LEU A 15 0.90 6.08 -5.92
N ALA A 16 0.30 7.21 -5.54
CA ALA A 16 -0.15 7.45 -4.17
C ALA A 16 -1.24 6.45 -3.74
N LEU A 17 -2.24 6.23 -4.59
CA LEU A 17 -3.28 5.23 -4.35
C LEU A 17 -2.69 3.81 -4.32
N ALA A 18 -1.83 3.45 -5.25
CA ALA A 18 -1.17 2.14 -5.26
C ALA A 18 -0.31 1.93 -4.00
N PHE A 19 0.41 2.96 -3.53
CA PHE A 19 1.19 2.93 -2.30
C PHE A 19 0.31 2.80 -1.06
N LEU A 20 -0.79 3.55 -0.98
CA LEU A 20 -1.75 3.46 0.13
C LEU A 20 -2.45 2.10 0.16
N VAL A 21 -2.93 1.63 -0.99
CA VAL A 21 -3.53 0.28 -1.13
C VAL A 21 -2.49 -0.78 -0.74
N ARG A 22 -1.25 -0.65 -1.21
CA ARG A 22 -0.18 -1.59 -0.86
C ARG A 22 0.21 -1.51 0.62
N LYS A 23 0.17 -0.33 1.23
CA LYS A 23 0.55 -0.14 2.64
C LYS A 23 -0.53 -0.64 3.61
N PHE A 24 -1.80 -0.40 3.29
CA PHE A 24 -2.91 -0.70 4.19
C PHE A 24 -3.60 -2.03 3.89
N PHE A 25 -3.79 -2.38 2.61
CA PHE A 25 -4.46 -3.62 2.21
C PHE A 25 -3.48 -4.76 1.92
N PHE A 26 -2.22 -4.45 1.61
CA PHE A 26 -1.11 -5.41 1.53
C PHE A 26 -0.37 -5.53 2.87
N LYS A 27 -1.07 -5.36 4.00
CA LYS A 27 -0.66 -6.09 5.19
C LYS A 27 -0.85 -7.56 4.84
N LYS A 28 0.24 -8.23 4.43
CA LYS A 28 0.30 -9.68 4.38
C LYS A 28 -0.37 -10.15 5.65
N LYS A 29 -1.54 -10.80 5.55
CA LYS A 29 -1.95 -11.73 6.58
C LYS A 29 -0.74 -12.64 6.68
N LYS A 30 0.07 -12.50 7.76
CA LYS A 30 1.03 -13.53 8.13
C LYS A 30 0.20 -14.80 8.02
N SER A 31 0.54 -15.63 7.05
CA SER A 31 -0.07 -16.93 6.86
C SER A 31 -0.14 -17.53 8.26
N ALA A 32 -1.36 -17.71 8.76
CA ALA A 32 -1.60 -18.23 10.09
C ALA A 32 -1.10 -19.67 10.08
N LYS A 33 0.18 -19.83 10.38
CA LYS A 33 0.80 -21.04 10.89
C LYS A 33 1.80 -20.59 11.97
N ASN A 34 1.28 -20.52 13.19
CA ASN A 34 1.96 -20.47 14.50
C ASN A 34 2.74 -19.20 14.90
N CYS A 35 2.03 -18.18 15.40
CA CYS A 35 2.23 -17.58 16.73
C CYS A 35 1.19 -16.46 16.91
N GLY A 36 0.27 -16.67 17.85
CA GLY A 36 -0.90 -15.82 18.06
C GLY A 36 -0.59 -14.46 18.67
N SER A 37 -1.50 -13.54 18.37
CA SER A 37 -1.95 -12.38 19.17
C SER A 37 -1.12 -11.93 20.37
N ASP A 38 -0.83 -10.63 20.36
CA ASP A 38 -0.65 -9.75 21.52
C ASP A 38 0.37 -10.16 22.60
N SER A 39 1.26 -9.22 22.91
CA SER A 39 1.99 -9.15 24.17
C SER A 39 3.06 -10.21 24.46
N CYS A 40 4.04 -10.42 23.57
CA CYS A 40 5.40 -10.72 24.02
C CYS A 40 6.40 -10.52 22.89
N GLY A 41 7.56 -9.94 23.20
CA GLY A 41 8.64 -9.65 22.26
C GLY A 41 9.21 -10.91 21.62
N CYS A 42 8.69 -11.24 20.45
CA CYS A 42 9.25 -12.18 19.49
C CYS A 42 9.37 -11.50 18.13
#